data_AF-A0AAJ1BTP7-F1
#
_entry.id   AF-A0AAJ1BTP7-F1
#
_cell.length_a   1.000
_cell.length_b   1.000
_cell.length_c   1.000
_cell.angle_alpha   90.00
_cell.angle_beta   90.00
_cell.angle_gamma   90.00
#
_symmetry.space_group_name_H-M   'P 1'
#
loop_
_entity.id
_entity.type
_entity.pdbx_description
1 polymer ?
#
loop_
_entity_poly.entity_id
_entity_poly.type
_entity_poly.pdbx_seq_one_letter_code
_entity_poly.pdbx_strand_id
1 'polypeptide(L)'
;MTICILVAAVAMFFSWSASETQAGGRPAAPFLEEKTPAIAPYAFVKLCVNAPRECRQKGGASRTQLNRKVELALETVNTSVNRAIRPGSDTKGNDTWRLSPRSGDCEDYAVTKRKKLIDRGLPPRSIRLAMATTPSGEAHVVVIVKTPKADLVLDNRNDEIKPVDEVDLHWLMIESADNPKRWRWL
;
A
#
# COMPACT_ATOMS: atom_id res chain seq x y z
N MET A 1 -27.47 -75.74 37.16
CA MET A 1 -28.18 -74.43 37.15
C MET A 1 -27.55 -73.63 38.26
N THR A 2 -26.69 -72.64 38.03
CA THR A 2 -26.77 -71.52 37.08
C THR A 2 -25.34 -71.02 36.82
N ILE A 3 -24.96 -70.87 35.54
CA ILE A 3 -23.64 -70.39 35.11
C ILE A 3 -23.78 -68.89 34.84
N CYS A 4 -23.12 -68.05 35.64
CA CYS A 4 -23.00 -66.61 35.39
C CYS A 4 -21.85 -66.38 34.40
N ILE A 5 -22.20 -66.03 33.16
CA ILE A 5 -21.24 -65.62 32.12
C ILE A 5 -21.02 -64.12 32.26
N LEU A 6 -19.80 -63.72 32.63
CA LEU A 6 -19.33 -62.34 32.61
C LEU A 6 -19.09 -61.91 31.16
N VAL A 7 -19.92 -61.00 30.65
CA VAL A 7 -19.72 -60.37 29.34
C VAL A 7 -18.81 -59.16 29.52
N ALA A 8 -17.58 -59.25 29.05
CA ALA A 8 -16.65 -58.11 29.00
C ALA A 8 -17.00 -57.21 27.80
N ALA A 9 -17.41 -55.98 28.06
CA ALA A 9 -17.66 -54.99 27.02
C ALA A 9 -16.32 -54.42 26.50
N VAL A 10 -16.00 -54.69 25.24
CA VAL A 10 -14.83 -54.11 24.56
C VAL A 10 -15.21 -52.72 24.07
N ALA A 11 -14.67 -51.67 24.70
CA ALA A 11 -14.83 -50.30 24.24
C ALA A 11 -13.96 -50.08 22.98
N MET A 12 -14.61 -49.96 21.81
CA MET A 12 -13.93 -49.56 20.58
C MET A 12 -13.69 -48.04 20.61
N PHE A 13 -12.46 -47.63 20.87
CA PHE A 13 -12.03 -46.24 20.71
C PHE A 13 -11.86 -45.95 19.22
N PHE A 14 -12.85 -45.28 18.62
CA PHE A 14 -12.69 -44.70 17.29
C PHE A 14 -11.79 -43.47 17.39
N SER A 15 -10.51 -43.63 17.04
CA SER A 15 -9.58 -42.53 16.89
C SER A 15 -9.96 -41.72 15.65
N TRP A 16 -10.67 -40.60 15.85
CA TRP A 16 -10.90 -39.62 14.80
C TRP A 16 -9.61 -38.80 14.63
N SER A 17 -8.86 -39.06 13.58
CA SER A 17 -7.71 -38.23 13.21
C SER A 17 -8.21 -36.87 12.74
N ALA A 18 -8.08 -35.86 13.59
CA ALA A 18 -8.24 -34.46 13.18
C ALA A 18 -7.13 -34.14 12.16
N SER A 19 -7.51 -33.95 10.90
CA SER A 19 -6.59 -33.40 9.89
C SER A 19 -6.44 -31.90 10.14
N GLU A 20 -5.30 -31.50 10.69
CA GLU A 20 -4.91 -30.09 10.75
C GLU A 20 -4.81 -29.53 9.33
N THR A 21 -5.75 -28.67 8.97
CA THR A 21 -5.67 -27.89 7.75
C THR A 21 -4.63 -26.79 8.00
N GLN A 22 -3.37 -27.02 7.62
CA GLN A 22 -2.39 -25.95 7.59
C GLN A 22 -2.81 -24.92 6.53
N ALA A 23 -3.44 -23.83 6.97
CA ALA A 23 -3.63 -22.62 6.18
C ALA A 23 -2.29 -21.88 6.05
N GLY A 24 -1.33 -22.50 5.37
CA GLY A 24 -0.08 -21.86 4.95
C GLY A 24 -0.31 -21.02 3.70
N GLY A 25 -0.89 -19.82 3.86
CA GLY A 25 -0.95 -18.85 2.79
C GLY A 25 0.47 -18.52 2.32
N ARG A 26 0.73 -18.59 1.00
CA ARG A 26 2.00 -18.12 0.42
C ARG A 26 2.22 -16.67 0.90
N PRO A 27 3.40 -16.31 1.40
CA PRO A 27 3.68 -14.91 1.75
C PRO A 27 3.36 -14.04 0.53
N ALA A 28 2.66 -12.93 0.77
CA ALA A 28 2.34 -11.97 -0.28
C ALA A 28 3.65 -11.56 -0.97
N ALA A 29 3.62 -11.45 -2.30
CA ALA A 29 4.82 -11.03 -3.03
C ALA A 29 5.19 -9.59 -2.61
N PRO A 30 6.48 -9.24 -2.48
CA PRO A 30 6.91 -7.90 -2.12
C PRO A 30 6.75 -6.88 -3.27
N PHE A 31 5.83 -7.13 -4.20
CA PHE A 31 5.59 -6.34 -5.39
C PHE A 31 4.09 -6.23 -5.68
N LEU A 32 3.66 -5.00 -6.00
CA LEU A 32 2.35 -4.69 -6.55
C LEU A 32 2.39 -4.79 -8.08
N GLU A 33 1.54 -5.66 -8.62
CA GLU A 33 1.39 -5.91 -10.04
C GLU A 33 0.18 -5.18 -10.62
N GLU A 34 0.39 -4.40 -11.68
CA GLU A 34 -0.72 -3.76 -12.40
C GLU A 34 -1.57 -4.83 -13.11
N LYS A 35 -2.85 -4.99 -12.73
CA LYS A 35 -3.79 -5.90 -13.41
C LYS A 35 -4.63 -5.14 -14.44
N THR A 36 -5.93 -5.00 -14.19
CA THR A 36 -6.90 -4.44 -15.13
C THR A 36 -7.01 -2.91 -14.98
N PRO A 37 -7.47 -2.17 -16.02
CA PRO A 37 -7.74 -0.74 -15.90
C PRO A 37 -8.72 -0.42 -14.76
N ALA A 38 -8.43 0.64 -14.01
CA ALA A 38 -9.30 1.20 -12.98
C ALA A 38 -9.61 2.67 -13.29
N ILE A 39 -10.78 3.14 -12.83
CA ILE A 39 -11.14 4.55 -12.91
C ILE A 39 -10.33 5.30 -11.86
N ALA A 40 -9.67 6.38 -12.27
CA ALA A 40 -8.91 7.22 -11.35
C ALA A 40 -9.81 7.84 -10.27
N PRO A 41 -9.33 8.03 -9.02
CA PRO A 41 -10.14 8.66 -7.98
C PRO A 41 -10.53 10.08 -8.40
N TYR A 42 -11.77 10.49 -8.15
CA TYR A 42 -12.25 11.80 -8.58
C TYR A 42 -11.39 12.95 -8.01
N ALA A 43 -10.96 12.85 -6.76
CA ALA A 43 -10.09 13.84 -6.13
C ALA A 43 -8.70 13.92 -6.79
N PHE A 44 -8.14 12.79 -7.24
CA PHE A 44 -6.93 12.78 -8.07
C PHE A 44 -7.16 13.43 -9.44
N VAL A 45 -8.32 13.22 -10.08
CA VAL A 45 -8.65 13.91 -11.33
C VAL A 45 -8.68 15.43 -11.12
N LYS A 46 -9.29 15.91 -10.02
CA LYS A 46 -9.26 17.34 -9.64
C LYS A 46 -7.83 17.85 -9.43
N LEU A 47 -6.95 17.08 -8.77
CA LEU A 47 -5.53 17.42 -8.66
C LEU A 47 -4.89 17.61 -10.04
N CYS A 48 -5.13 16.70 -10.98
CA CYS A 48 -4.56 16.80 -12.32
C CYS A 48 -5.05 18.02 -13.10
N VAL A 49 -6.27 18.49 -12.84
CA VAL A 49 -6.80 19.74 -13.42
C VAL A 49 -6.13 20.95 -12.78
N ASN A 50 -6.03 20.99 -11.45
CA ASN A 50 -5.52 22.14 -10.70
C ASN A 50 -3.98 22.25 -10.74
N ALA A 51 -3.28 21.11 -10.85
CA ALA A 51 -1.83 21.00 -10.90
C ALA A 51 -1.37 20.05 -12.04
N PRO A 52 -1.52 20.44 -13.32
CA PRO A 52 -1.27 19.54 -14.46
C PRO A 52 0.15 18.97 -14.54
N ARG A 53 1.14 19.62 -13.91
CA ARG A 53 2.53 19.16 -13.85
C ARG A 53 2.71 17.88 -13.02
N GLU A 54 1.82 17.62 -12.07
CA GLU A 54 1.86 16.43 -11.22
C GLU A 54 1.38 15.17 -11.96
N CYS A 55 0.55 15.35 -12.99
CA CYS A 55 -0.01 14.26 -13.79
C CYS A 55 0.48 14.28 -15.25
N ARG A 56 1.56 15.02 -15.55
CA ARG A 56 2.19 14.97 -16.87
C ARG A 56 2.92 13.63 -17.00
N GLN A 57 2.77 12.97 -18.14
CA GLN A 57 3.59 11.80 -18.47
C GLN A 57 5.06 12.23 -18.51
N LYS A 58 5.88 11.57 -17.68
CA LYS A 58 7.32 11.82 -17.56
C LYS A 58 8.06 10.53 -17.91
N GLY A 59 9.26 10.67 -18.48
CA GLY A 59 10.15 9.54 -18.75
C GLY A 59 10.81 8.99 -17.49
N GLY A 60 11.78 8.10 -17.67
CA GLY A 60 12.56 7.50 -16.60
C GLY A 60 12.34 5.99 -16.45
N ALA A 61 13.10 5.38 -15.54
CA ALA A 61 12.98 3.96 -15.24
C ALA A 61 11.71 3.67 -14.42
N SER A 62 11.08 2.52 -14.67
CA SER A 62 9.92 2.04 -13.89
C SER A 62 10.29 1.51 -12.51
N ARG A 63 11.59 1.32 -12.24
CA ARG A 63 12.17 0.95 -10.94
C ARG A 63 13.38 1.83 -10.67
N THR A 64 13.53 2.30 -9.43
CA THR A 64 14.73 3.01 -8.99
C THR A 64 15.67 2.05 -8.28
N GLN A 65 16.97 2.16 -8.56
CA GLN A 65 17.99 1.40 -7.81
C GLN A 65 18.11 1.98 -6.39
N LEU A 66 18.19 1.10 -5.39
CA LEU A 66 18.50 1.52 -4.03
C LEU A 66 20.01 1.67 -3.88
N ASN A 67 20.40 2.90 -3.57
CA ASN A 67 21.75 3.26 -3.14
C ASN A 67 21.61 4.29 -2.02
N ARG A 68 22.71 4.63 -1.36
CA ARG A 68 22.70 5.53 -0.20
C ARG A 68 22.00 6.88 -0.45
N LYS A 69 22.13 7.42 -1.67
CA LYS A 69 21.48 8.70 -2.05
C LYS A 69 19.96 8.54 -2.13
N VAL A 70 19.48 7.46 -2.74
CA VAL A 70 18.04 7.18 -2.88
C VAL A 70 17.44 6.86 -1.51
N GLU A 71 18.08 6.01 -0.73
CA GLU A 71 17.64 5.66 0.64
C GLU A 71 17.48 6.91 1.51
N LEU A 72 18.52 7.77 1.54
CA LEU A 72 18.47 9.03 2.28
C LEU A 72 17.36 9.96 1.78
N ALA A 73 17.12 10.01 0.46
CA ALA A 73 16.04 10.80 -0.11
C ALA A 73 14.66 10.29 0.33
N LEU A 74 14.45 8.97 0.35
CA LEU A 74 13.21 8.35 0.81
C LEU A 74 12.95 8.67 2.29
N GLU A 75 13.92 8.38 3.16
CA GLU A 75 13.83 8.66 4.60
C GLU A 75 13.57 10.15 4.87
N THR A 76 14.40 11.03 4.28
CA THR A 76 14.29 12.48 4.47
C THR A 76 12.94 13.00 4.01
N VAL A 77 12.45 12.57 2.84
CA VAL A 77 11.15 13.03 2.34
C VAL A 77 10.02 12.49 3.20
N ASN A 78 10.03 11.20 3.58
CA ASN A 78 8.98 10.61 4.38
C ASN A 78 8.81 11.35 5.70
N THR A 79 9.88 11.41 6.49
CA THR A 79 9.88 12.04 7.82
C THR A 79 9.64 13.55 7.75
N SER A 80 10.21 14.26 6.76
CA SER A 80 10.00 15.71 6.66
C SER A 80 8.57 16.08 6.28
N VAL A 81 7.90 15.28 5.44
CA VAL A 81 6.49 15.52 5.10
C VAL A 81 5.58 15.12 6.26
N ASN A 82 5.84 13.97 6.90
CA ASN A 82 5.10 13.51 8.08
C ASN A 82 5.12 14.55 9.22
N ARG A 83 6.25 15.25 9.38
CA ARG A 83 6.38 16.34 10.36
C ARG A 83 5.77 17.66 9.92
N ALA A 84 5.83 18.00 8.63
CA ALA A 84 5.47 19.32 8.13
C ALA A 84 3.95 19.53 7.99
N ILE A 85 3.22 18.47 7.63
CA ILE A 85 1.77 18.49 7.51
C ILE A 85 1.20 18.01 8.84
N ARG A 86 0.29 18.79 9.45
CA ARG A 86 -0.43 18.35 10.65
C ARG A 86 -1.57 17.40 10.24
N PRO A 87 -1.77 16.27 10.94
CA PRO A 87 -2.92 15.41 10.67
C PRO A 87 -4.23 16.18 10.87
N GLY A 88 -5.11 16.12 9.89
CA GLY A 88 -6.46 16.66 9.97
C GLY A 88 -7.27 16.21 8.77
N SER A 89 -8.55 15.89 8.97
CA SER A 89 -9.42 15.47 7.88
C SER A 89 -9.96 16.66 7.10
N ASP A 90 -10.17 16.46 5.80
CA ASP A 90 -10.96 17.41 5.02
C ASP A 90 -12.41 17.49 5.55
N THR A 91 -13.06 18.65 5.32
CA THR A 91 -14.48 18.81 5.65
C THR A 91 -15.28 17.79 4.86
N LYS A 92 -16.21 17.06 5.52
CA LYS A 92 -17.02 16.01 4.89
C LYS A 92 -17.55 16.45 3.53
N GLY A 93 -17.17 15.74 2.47
CA GLY A 93 -17.59 16.00 1.10
C GLY A 93 -16.62 16.80 0.24
N ASN A 94 -15.47 17.24 0.76
CA ASN A 94 -14.46 17.96 -0.01
C ASN A 94 -13.05 17.36 0.08
N ASP A 95 -12.89 16.08 -0.27
CA ASP A 95 -11.58 15.46 -0.48
C ASP A 95 -10.88 16.17 -1.65
N THR A 96 -9.89 17.01 -1.33
CA THR A 96 -9.10 17.78 -2.30
C THR A 96 -7.63 17.56 -2.04
N TRP A 97 -6.97 16.92 -2.99
CA TRP A 97 -5.54 16.61 -2.89
C TRP A 97 -4.73 17.89 -3.10
N ARG A 98 -3.91 18.25 -2.11
CA ARG A 98 -3.14 19.49 -2.03
C ARG A 98 -1.66 19.19 -1.87
N LEU A 99 -0.84 20.02 -2.50
CA LEU A 99 0.61 19.98 -2.34
C LEU A 99 1.05 20.82 -1.14
N SER A 100 1.71 20.17 -0.18
CA SER A 100 2.31 20.80 1.01
C SER A 100 1.37 21.69 1.85
N PRO A 101 0.13 21.26 2.15
CA PRO A 101 -0.74 22.03 3.04
C PRO A 101 -0.19 22.06 4.48
N ARG A 102 -0.70 22.99 5.30
CA ARG A 102 -0.33 23.06 6.74
C ARG A 102 -0.99 21.95 7.57
N SER A 103 -2.14 21.48 7.12
CA SER A 103 -2.93 20.38 7.71
C SER A 103 -3.57 19.61 6.58
N GLY A 104 -3.68 18.29 6.71
CA GLY A 104 -4.27 17.41 5.71
C GLY A 104 -4.31 15.95 6.15
N ASP A 105 -4.89 15.12 5.31
CA ASP A 105 -5.08 13.68 5.43
C ASP A 105 -4.22 12.92 4.39
N CYS A 106 -4.40 11.61 4.28
CA CYS A 106 -3.43 10.68 3.69
C CYS A 106 -2.96 11.07 2.28
N GLU A 107 -3.87 11.52 1.43
CA GLU A 107 -3.63 11.96 0.07
C GLU A 107 -2.67 13.14 -0.01
N ASP A 108 -2.79 14.11 0.90
CA ASP A 108 -2.00 15.33 0.92
C ASP A 108 -0.53 15.00 1.23
N TYR A 109 -0.32 14.08 2.17
CA TYR A 109 1.01 13.52 2.43
C TYR A 109 1.53 12.79 1.20
N ALA A 110 0.73 11.92 0.58
CA ALA A 110 1.16 11.09 -0.53
C ALA A 110 1.58 11.92 -1.75
N VAL A 111 0.75 12.87 -2.19
CA VAL A 111 1.08 13.73 -3.34
C VAL A 111 2.27 14.63 -3.06
N THR A 112 2.41 15.12 -1.82
CA THR A 112 3.55 15.95 -1.41
C THR A 112 4.84 15.15 -1.40
N LYS A 113 4.84 13.92 -0.86
CA LYS A 113 6.00 13.03 -0.86
C LYS A 113 6.41 12.69 -2.29
N ARG A 114 5.46 12.27 -3.14
CA ARG A 114 5.72 11.95 -4.54
C ARG A 114 6.38 13.11 -5.27
N LYS A 115 5.82 14.32 -5.15
CA LYS A 115 6.40 15.53 -5.74
C LYS A 115 7.84 15.75 -5.26
N LYS A 116 8.08 15.70 -3.95
CA LYS A 116 9.40 15.97 -3.35
C LYS A 116 10.46 14.92 -3.71
N LEU A 117 10.06 13.67 -3.96
CA LEU A 117 10.95 12.63 -4.45
C LEU A 117 11.33 12.84 -5.93
N ILE A 118 10.35 13.19 -6.76
CA ILE A 118 10.58 13.53 -8.16
C ILE A 118 11.48 14.78 -8.27
N ASP A 119 11.22 15.81 -7.47
CA ASP A 119 12.04 17.02 -7.42
C ASP A 119 13.49 16.75 -6.93
N ARG A 120 13.73 15.63 -6.24
CA ARG A 120 15.06 15.12 -5.86
C ARG A 120 15.73 14.26 -6.95
N GLY A 121 15.08 14.12 -8.11
CA GLY A 121 15.63 13.44 -9.28
C GLY A 121 15.38 11.94 -9.32
N LEU A 122 14.54 11.38 -8.44
CA LEU A 122 14.12 9.99 -8.60
C LEU A 122 13.23 9.85 -9.84
N PRO A 123 13.30 8.71 -10.56
CA PRO A 123 12.58 8.55 -11.82
C PRO A 123 11.06 8.54 -11.55
N PRO A 124 10.28 9.43 -12.20
CA PRO A 124 8.85 9.56 -11.92
C PRO A 124 8.05 8.26 -12.07
N ARG A 125 8.44 7.40 -13.03
CA ARG A 125 7.77 6.12 -13.29
C ARG A 125 7.96 5.09 -12.18
N SER A 126 8.94 5.27 -11.28
CA SER A 126 9.14 4.41 -10.12
C SER A 126 8.42 4.91 -8.87
N ILE A 127 7.78 6.08 -8.89
CA ILE A 127 7.13 6.70 -7.73
C ILE A 127 5.64 6.84 -8.03
N ARG A 128 4.85 5.97 -7.45
CA ARG A 128 3.45 5.76 -7.81
C ARG A 128 2.56 6.04 -6.60
N LEU A 129 1.38 6.59 -6.83
CA LEU A 129 0.35 6.67 -5.79
C LEU A 129 -0.45 5.37 -5.77
N ALA A 130 -0.76 4.86 -4.58
CA ALA A 130 -1.63 3.70 -4.41
C ALA A 130 -2.75 3.99 -3.42
N MET A 131 -3.92 3.45 -3.71
CA MET A 131 -5.05 3.39 -2.78
C MET A 131 -5.12 2.01 -2.14
N ALA A 132 -5.44 2.01 -0.86
CA ALA A 132 -5.63 0.83 -0.04
C ALA A 132 -6.78 1.05 0.95
N THR A 133 -7.09 0.03 1.75
CA THR A 133 -7.82 0.21 3.01
C THR A 133 -6.94 -0.15 4.20
N THR A 134 -7.12 0.58 5.30
CA THR A 134 -6.54 0.23 6.60
C THR A 134 -7.26 -0.98 7.22
N PRO A 135 -6.77 -1.56 8.33
CA PRO A 135 -7.47 -2.65 9.02
C PRO A 135 -8.86 -2.27 9.54
N SER A 136 -9.11 -0.98 9.80
CA SER A 136 -10.43 -0.47 10.20
C SER A 136 -11.37 -0.24 9.02
N GLY A 137 -10.93 -0.48 7.78
CA GLY A 137 -11.71 -0.29 6.56
C GLY A 137 -11.71 1.13 6.01
N GLU A 138 -10.87 2.03 6.55
CA GLU A 138 -10.73 3.40 6.05
C GLU A 138 -9.96 3.41 4.72
N ALA A 139 -10.44 4.17 3.74
CA ALA A 139 -9.71 4.39 2.50
C ALA A 139 -8.41 5.17 2.79
N HIS A 140 -7.29 4.73 2.21
CA HIS A 140 -5.98 5.28 2.51
C HIS A 140 -5.13 5.43 1.26
N VAL A 141 -4.35 6.50 1.17
CA VAL A 141 -3.48 6.80 0.02
C VAL A 141 -2.04 6.90 0.48
N VAL A 142 -1.15 6.20 -0.22
CA VAL A 142 0.30 6.16 0.06
C VAL A 142 1.13 6.32 -1.20
N VAL A 143 2.44 6.55 -1.02
CA VAL A 143 3.42 6.46 -2.10
C VAL A 143 4.05 5.08 -2.12
N ILE A 144 4.09 4.48 -3.30
CA ILE A 144 4.83 3.26 -3.61
C ILE A 144 6.07 3.61 -4.42
N VAL A 145 7.24 3.21 -3.92
CA VAL A 145 8.50 3.32 -4.64
C VAL A 145 8.92 1.94 -5.14
N LYS A 146 8.87 1.78 -6.46
CA LYS A 146 9.23 0.54 -7.16
C LYS A 146 10.76 0.39 -7.16
N THR A 147 11.28 -0.68 -6.57
CA THR A 147 12.72 -1.02 -6.61
C THR A 147 12.92 -2.42 -7.20
N PRO A 148 14.16 -2.86 -7.51
CA PRO A 148 14.39 -4.23 -7.99
C PRO A 148 14.05 -5.33 -6.97
N LYS A 149 14.14 -5.04 -5.66
CA LYS A 149 14.02 -6.06 -4.60
C LYS A 149 12.65 -6.11 -3.94
N ALA A 150 12.01 -4.96 -3.79
CA ALA A 150 10.68 -4.82 -3.22
C ALA A 150 10.04 -3.50 -3.66
N ASP A 151 8.73 -3.40 -3.54
CA ASP A 151 8.02 -2.13 -3.55
C ASP A 151 7.97 -1.57 -2.14
N LEU A 152 8.42 -0.33 -1.98
CA LEU A 152 8.52 0.33 -0.68
C LEU A 152 7.36 1.29 -0.45
N VAL A 153 6.83 1.31 0.77
CA VAL A 153 5.69 2.14 1.19
C VAL A 153 6.18 3.34 1.98
N LEU A 154 5.78 4.54 1.55
CA LEU A 154 5.93 5.77 2.33
C LEU A 154 4.54 6.23 2.80
N ASP A 155 4.27 6.02 4.09
CA ASP A 155 2.97 6.24 4.73
C ASP A 155 3.03 7.45 5.70
N ASN A 156 1.92 8.18 5.88
CA ASN A 156 1.81 9.22 6.90
C ASN A 156 1.54 8.67 8.31
N ARG A 157 1.09 7.41 8.42
CA ARG A 157 0.85 6.72 9.70
C ARG A 157 2.14 6.28 10.40
N ASN A 158 3.25 6.17 9.68
CA ASN A 158 4.54 5.70 10.21
C ASN A 158 5.73 6.29 9.42
N ASP A 159 6.82 6.60 10.12
CA ASP A 159 8.06 7.07 9.49
C ASP A 159 8.91 5.93 8.93
N GLU A 160 8.74 4.71 9.44
CA GLU A 160 9.43 3.52 8.96
C GLU A 160 8.94 3.13 7.56
N ILE A 161 9.88 2.99 6.62
CA ILE A 161 9.61 2.59 5.23
C ILE A 161 9.72 1.07 5.14
N LYS A 162 8.62 0.42 4.73
CA LYS A 162 8.53 -1.05 4.67
C LYS A 162 8.18 -1.56 3.27
N PRO A 163 8.51 -2.81 2.95
CA PRO A 163 7.92 -3.53 1.83
C PRO A 163 6.39 -3.59 1.89
N VAL A 164 5.74 -3.67 0.73
CA VAL A 164 4.27 -3.72 0.59
C VAL A 164 3.60 -4.94 1.24
N ASP A 165 4.35 -6.01 1.48
CA ASP A 165 3.95 -7.26 2.14
C ASP A 165 4.21 -7.25 3.66
N GLU A 166 4.83 -6.19 4.19
CA GLU A 166 5.12 -6.01 5.61
C GLU A 166 4.31 -4.87 6.26
N VAL A 167 3.30 -4.34 5.56
CA VAL A 167 2.37 -3.32 6.07
C VAL A 167 0.96 -3.89 6.26
N ASP A 168 0.14 -3.21 7.07
CA ASP A 168 -1.23 -3.62 7.42
C ASP A 168 -2.31 -3.11 6.43
N LEU A 169 -1.92 -2.87 5.18
CA LEU A 169 -2.78 -2.27 4.16
C LEU A 169 -3.33 -3.33 3.20
N HIS A 170 -4.61 -3.19 2.83
CA HIS A 170 -5.24 -4.00 1.78
C HIS A 170 -5.28 -3.21 0.48
N TRP A 171 -4.49 -3.64 -0.51
CA TRP A 171 -4.28 -2.90 -1.75
C TRP A 171 -5.51 -2.93 -2.66
N LEU A 172 -5.90 -1.75 -3.18
CA LEU A 172 -7.02 -1.61 -4.11
C LEU A 172 -6.50 -1.36 -5.53
N MET A 173 -5.84 -0.23 -5.74
CA MET A 173 -5.47 0.25 -7.06
C MET A 173 -4.25 1.16 -7.00
N ILE A 174 -3.59 1.33 -8.14
CA ILE A 174 -2.33 2.06 -8.22
C ILE A 174 -2.24 2.89 -9.52
N GLU A 175 -1.64 4.07 -9.42
CA GLU A 175 -1.35 4.98 -10.52
C GLU A 175 -0.41 4.30 -11.51
N SER A 176 -0.75 4.13 -12.79
CA SER A 176 0.07 3.39 -13.76
C SER A 176 1.43 4.04 -14.02
N ALA A 177 2.47 3.21 -14.15
CA ALA A 177 3.83 3.68 -14.45
C ALA A 177 3.97 4.32 -15.84
N ASP A 178 3.09 4.00 -16.80
CA ASP A 178 3.23 4.50 -18.17
C ASP A 178 2.50 5.83 -18.39
N ASN A 179 1.38 6.03 -17.71
CA ASN A 179 0.63 7.27 -17.74
C ASN A 179 0.00 7.54 -16.37
N PRO A 180 0.44 8.57 -15.63
CA PRO A 180 -0.05 8.86 -14.28
C PRO A 180 -1.55 9.20 -14.23
N LYS A 181 -2.19 9.52 -15.36
CA LYS A 181 -3.64 9.72 -15.41
C LYS A 181 -4.44 8.41 -15.46
N ARG A 182 -3.79 7.27 -15.65
CA ARG A 182 -4.41 5.95 -15.69
C ARG A 182 -4.16 5.21 -14.39
N TRP A 183 -5.15 4.49 -13.91
CA TRP A 183 -5.03 3.66 -12.72
C TRP A 183 -5.30 2.19 -13.06
N ARG A 184 -4.83 1.31 -12.20
CA ARG A 184 -4.95 -0.14 -12.35
C ARG A 184 -5.37 -0.78 -11.06
N TRP A 185 -6.27 -1.76 -11.14
CA TRP A 185 -6.56 -2.67 -10.03
C TRP A 185 -5.33 -3.54 -9.73
N LEU A 186 -5.19 -3.91 -8.45
CA LEU A 186 -4.09 -4.73 -7.92
C LEU A 186 -4.50 -6.17 -7.61
#